data_AF-A0A259S5R2-F1
#
_entry.id   AF-A0A259S5R2-F1
#
_cell.length_a   1.000
_cell.length_b   1.000
_cell.length_c   1.000
_cell.angle_alpha   90.00
_cell.angle_beta   90.00
_cell.angle_gamma   90.00
#
_symmetry.space_group_name_H-M   'P 1'
#
loop_
_entity.id
_entity.type
_entity.pdbx_description
1 polymer ?
#
loop_
_entity_poly.entity_id
_entity_poly.type
_entity_poly.pdbx_seq_one_letter_code
_entity_poly.pdbx_strand_id
1 'polypeptide(L)'
;MHIRPSQPWPHLPKRLGQKPKVVFAFFLGALLVFTQSVAAAGPEQPAFQSRASIESAAQDFLETHYQTDTNTRFHINPIDPRLQLKECDQPLQVRSNNLTLPRGGRITLKIACEGSNPWRIYVPARIQTMVNAISLARP
;
A
#
# COMPACT_ATOMS: atom_id res chain seq x y z
N MET A 1 -48.14 49.56 -20.27
CA MET A 1 -47.84 49.40 -18.82
C MET A 1 -46.35 49.10 -18.70
N HIS A 2 -45.64 50.00 -17.99
CA HIS A 2 -44.32 49.89 -17.32
C HIS A 2 -43.16 49.05 -17.92
N ILE A 3 -41.87 49.38 -17.83
CA ILE A 3 -41.03 50.58 -17.68
C ILE A 3 -39.59 50.03 -17.52
N ARG A 4 -38.60 50.66 -18.21
CA ARG A 4 -37.14 50.75 -17.88
C ARG A 4 -36.23 49.48 -18.00
N PRO A 5 -34.89 49.65 -18.03
CA PRO A 5 -34.11 50.53 -18.91
C PRO A 5 -32.79 49.89 -19.41
N SER A 6 -32.22 50.50 -20.44
CA SER A 6 -30.84 50.34 -20.92
C SER A 6 -29.79 50.87 -19.94
N GLN A 7 -28.71 50.12 -19.70
CA GLN A 7 -27.37 50.62 -19.31
C GLN A 7 -26.29 49.54 -19.60
N PRO A 8 -24.99 49.91 -19.69
CA PRO A 8 -24.14 49.52 -20.80
C PRO A 8 -23.02 48.54 -20.44
N TRP A 9 -22.50 47.87 -21.47
CA TRP A 9 -21.35 46.95 -21.40
C TRP A 9 -20.03 47.70 -21.16
N PRO A 10 -19.22 47.32 -20.16
CA PRO A 10 -17.81 47.63 -20.15
C PRO A 10 -17.03 46.59 -20.95
N HIS A 11 -16.10 47.12 -21.71
CA HIS A 11 -15.33 46.55 -22.81
C HIS A 11 -14.11 45.79 -22.28
N LEU A 12 -13.79 44.66 -22.90
CA LEU A 12 -12.53 43.94 -22.69
C LEU A 12 -11.32 44.77 -23.14
N PRO A 13 -10.21 44.74 -22.39
CA PRO A 13 -8.89 44.89 -22.97
C PRO A 13 -8.17 43.54 -23.17
N LYS A 14 -7.41 43.53 -24.26
CA LYS A 14 -6.76 42.40 -24.93
C LYS A 14 -5.58 41.84 -24.13
N ARG A 15 -5.48 40.51 -24.03
CA ARG A 15 -4.24 39.81 -23.66
C ARG A 15 -3.22 39.96 -24.80
N LEU A 16 -2.15 40.72 -24.57
CA LEU A 16 -0.88 40.50 -25.28
C LEU A 16 0.03 39.64 -24.42
N GLY A 17 0.56 38.58 -25.01
CA GLY A 17 1.52 37.69 -24.38
C GLY A 17 2.89 38.35 -24.20
N GLN A 18 3.58 37.96 -23.13
CA GLN A 18 5.00 38.26 -22.97
C GLN A 18 5.66 37.10 -22.21
N LYS A 19 6.59 36.41 -22.89
CA LYS A 19 7.41 35.32 -22.34
C LYS A 19 8.46 35.89 -21.37
N PRO A 20 8.70 35.32 -20.18
CA PRO A 20 9.77 35.78 -19.29
C PRO A 20 11.10 35.11 -19.65
N LYS A 21 12.14 35.90 -19.90
CA LYS A 21 13.55 35.49 -19.93
C LYS A 21 14.17 35.70 -18.56
N VAL A 22 14.92 34.69 -18.13
CA VAL A 22 15.51 34.52 -16.80
C VAL A 22 16.68 35.49 -16.54
N VAL A 23 16.59 36.17 -15.40
CA VAL A 23 17.63 36.53 -14.40
C VAL A 23 19.10 36.63 -14.86
N PHE A 24 19.67 37.82 -14.69
CA PHE A 24 21.11 38.06 -14.41
C PHE A 24 21.19 39.35 -13.56
N ALA A 25 21.22 39.23 -12.24
CA ALA A 25 22.40 39.39 -11.40
C ALA A 25 23.01 40.81 -11.41
N PHE A 26 22.87 41.57 -10.30
CA PHE A 26 23.97 42.15 -9.50
C PHE A 26 23.45 43.20 -8.47
N PHE A 27 23.73 42.92 -7.19
CA PHE A 27 24.02 43.85 -6.08
C PHE A 27 23.09 45.04 -5.79
N LEU A 28 22.36 44.99 -4.66
CA LEU A 28 22.72 45.62 -3.38
C LEU A 28 21.52 45.66 -2.44
N GLY A 29 21.71 45.12 -1.23
CA GLY A 29 21.19 45.75 -0.02
C GLY A 29 19.71 45.59 0.31
N ALA A 30 19.41 44.46 0.96
CA ALA A 30 18.37 44.31 1.97
C ALA A 30 16.90 44.46 1.52
N LEU A 31 16.05 43.63 2.14
CA LEU A 31 14.59 43.72 2.13
C LEU A 31 13.93 43.17 0.85
N LEU A 32 13.56 41.88 0.87
CA LEU A 32 12.16 41.46 0.74
C LEU A 32 12.05 39.93 0.64
N VAL A 33 11.47 39.39 1.72
CA VAL A 33 10.52 38.27 1.76
C VAL A 33 11.10 36.86 1.53
N PHE A 34 11.37 36.23 2.67
CA PHE A 34 11.19 34.80 2.90
C PHE A 34 9.85 34.33 2.28
N THR A 35 9.89 33.71 1.11
CA THR A 35 8.76 32.97 0.55
C THR A 35 8.65 31.65 1.31
N GLN A 36 7.83 31.62 2.35
CA GLN A 36 7.57 30.39 3.11
C GLN A 36 6.57 29.52 2.33
N SER A 37 7.04 28.38 1.83
CA SER A 37 6.17 27.32 1.33
C SER A 37 5.40 26.71 2.50
N VAL A 38 4.12 27.06 2.64
CA VAL A 38 3.21 26.35 3.53
C VAL A 38 2.92 25.00 2.89
N ALA A 39 3.51 23.93 3.44
CA ALA A 39 3.11 22.56 3.13
C ALA A 39 1.70 22.35 3.69
N ALA A 40 0.70 22.34 2.81
CA ALA A 40 -0.66 22.00 3.17
C ALA A 40 -0.72 20.50 3.49
N ALA A 41 -0.80 20.16 4.78
CA ALA A 41 -1.26 18.84 5.22
C ALA A 41 -2.75 18.74 4.86
N GLY A 42 -3.04 18.08 3.73
CA GLY A 42 -4.41 17.76 3.34
C GLY A 42 -5.04 16.71 4.27
N PRO A 43 -6.37 16.53 4.22
CA PRO A 43 -7.05 15.52 5.02
C PRO A 43 -6.50 14.13 4.66
N GLU A 44 -5.84 13.52 5.64
CA GLU A 44 -5.24 12.19 5.50
C GLU A 44 -6.38 11.17 5.40
N GLN A 45 -6.70 10.75 4.18
CA GLN A 45 -7.64 9.65 3.95
C GLN A 45 -7.06 8.40 4.60
N PRO A 46 -7.88 7.63 5.35
CA PRO A 46 -7.38 6.45 6.04
C PRO A 46 -6.89 5.44 5.01
N ALA A 47 -5.57 5.32 4.89
CA ALA A 47 -4.95 4.29 4.08
C ALA A 47 -5.12 2.94 4.77
N PHE A 48 -5.61 1.96 4.02
CA PHE A 48 -5.82 0.60 4.49
C PHE A 48 -4.74 -0.33 3.94
N GLN A 49 -4.29 -1.27 4.77
CA GLN A 49 -3.36 -2.30 4.34
C GLN A 49 -3.98 -3.12 3.21
N SER A 50 -3.27 -3.25 2.10
CA SER A 50 -3.74 -4.05 0.98
C SER A 50 -3.69 -5.54 1.33
N ARG A 51 -4.72 -6.30 0.91
CA ARG A 51 -4.77 -7.76 1.09
C ARG A 51 -3.60 -8.44 0.39
N ALA A 52 -3.28 -8.00 -0.82
CA ALA A 52 -2.16 -8.52 -1.60
C ALA A 52 -0.82 -8.38 -0.86
N SER A 53 -0.59 -7.28 -0.14
CA SER A 53 0.62 -7.09 0.67
C SER A 53 0.69 -8.06 1.86
N ILE A 54 -0.45 -8.39 2.46
CA ILE A 54 -0.49 -9.36 3.55
C ILE A 54 -0.29 -10.78 3.02
N GLU A 55 -0.91 -11.10 1.88
CA GLU A 55 -0.74 -12.38 1.20
C GLU A 55 0.71 -12.58 0.72
N SER A 56 1.37 -11.54 0.19
CA SER A 56 2.78 -11.62 -0.20
C SER A 56 3.68 -11.82 1.02
N ALA A 57 3.47 -11.08 2.12
CA ALA A 57 4.25 -11.26 3.34
C ALA A 57 4.09 -12.67 3.94
N ALA A 58 2.89 -13.25 3.83
CA ALA A 58 2.64 -14.64 4.20
C ALA A 58 3.40 -15.63 3.30
N GLN A 59 3.41 -15.40 2.00
CA GLN A 59 4.09 -16.23 1.01
C GLN A 59 5.61 -16.22 1.25
N ASP A 60 6.20 -15.04 1.36
CA ASP A 60 7.64 -14.85 1.56
C ASP A 60 8.12 -15.55 2.84
N PHE A 61 7.31 -15.47 3.91
CA PHE A 61 7.60 -16.18 5.16
C PHE A 61 7.59 -17.71 4.98
N LEU A 62 6.63 -18.25 4.23
CA LEU A 62 6.56 -19.69 3.98
C LEU A 62 7.74 -20.18 3.14
N GLU A 63 8.12 -19.43 2.10
CA GLU A 63 9.25 -19.77 1.23
C GLU A 63 10.59 -19.70 1.96
N THR A 64 10.74 -18.74 2.87
CA THR A 64 11.98 -18.54 3.64
C THR A 64 12.16 -19.62 4.73
N HIS A 65 11.07 -20.01 5.40
CA HIS A 65 11.16 -20.86 6.59
C HIS A 65 10.91 -22.35 6.34
N TYR A 66 10.28 -22.73 5.23
CA TYR A 66 10.01 -24.13 4.91
C TYR A 66 10.86 -24.56 3.70
N GLN A 67 11.41 -25.78 3.79
CA GLN A 67 12.17 -26.35 2.68
C GLN A 67 11.27 -26.51 1.46
N THR A 68 11.61 -25.74 0.43
CA THR A 68 10.94 -25.80 -0.86
C THR A 68 11.69 -26.81 -1.70
N ASP A 69 11.34 -28.10 -1.58
CA ASP A 69 11.62 -29.04 -2.65
C ASP A 69 10.86 -28.60 -3.90
N THR A 70 11.30 -28.99 -5.10
CA THR A 70 10.62 -28.68 -6.38
C THR A 70 9.15 -29.12 -6.42
N ASN A 71 8.72 -29.97 -5.49
CA ASN A 71 7.37 -30.51 -5.39
C ASN A 71 6.52 -29.87 -4.27
N THR A 72 7.02 -28.84 -3.59
CA THR A 72 6.27 -28.13 -2.55
C THR A 72 5.51 -26.94 -3.14
N ARG A 73 4.23 -26.82 -2.77
CA ARG A 73 3.34 -25.71 -3.13
C ARG A 73 2.71 -25.13 -1.87
N PHE A 74 2.70 -23.81 -1.81
CA PHE A 74 2.04 -23.06 -0.75
C PHE A 74 0.69 -22.53 -1.26
N HIS A 75 -0.34 -22.65 -0.42
CA HIS A 75 -1.65 -22.10 -0.70
C HIS A 75 -2.12 -21.29 0.50
N ILE A 76 -2.17 -19.97 0.32
CA ILE A 76 -2.67 -19.04 1.33
C ILE A 76 -4.18 -18.92 1.15
N ASN A 77 -4.93 -19.09 2.24
CA ASN A 77 -6.37 -18.91 2.16
C ASN A 77 -6.69 -17.41 1.95
N PRO A 78 -7.74 -17.09 1.18
CA PRO A 78 -8.10 -15.70 0.92
C PRO A 78 -8.43 -14.98 2.24
N ILE A 79 -7.83 -13.81 2.42
CA ILE A 79 -8.11 -12.93 3.55
C ILE A 79 -9.48 -12.29 3.34
N ASP A 80 -10.28 -12.14 4.40
CA ASP A 80 -11.62 -11.53 4.33
C ASP A 80 -11.53 -10.14 3.67
N PRO A 81 -12.21 -9.90 2.54
CA PRO A 81 -12.17 -8.61 1.83
C PRO A 81 -12.72 -7.44 2.63
N ARG A 82 -13.50 -7.69 3.67
CA ARG A 82 -14.11 -6.66 4.52
C ARG A 82 -13.16 -6.17 5.60
N LEU A 83 -12.00 -6.82 5.75
CA LEU A 83 -11.04 -6.49 6.78
C LEU A 83 -10.34 -5.16 6.46
N GLN A 84 -10.65 -4.14 7.26
CA GLN A 84 -10.11 -2.79 7.14
C GLN A 84 -8.98 -2.57 8.16
N LEU A 85 -7.80 -3.13 7.87
CA LEU A 85 -6.59 -2.89 8.67
C LEU A 85 -5.97 -1.56 8.28
N LYS A 86 -5.51 -0.77 9.25
CA LYS A 86 -4.71 0.43 8.97
C LYS A 86 -3.41 0.04 8.29
N GLU A 87 -2.96 0.85 7.35
CA GLU A 87 -1.63 0.67 6.74
C GLU A 87 -0.55 0.68 7.83
N CYS A 88 0.40 -0.26 7.72
CA CYS A 88 1.50 -0.33 8.66
C CYS A 88 2.64 0.59 8.21
N ASP A 89 3.13 1.41 9.14
CA ASP A 89 4.31 2.28 8.99
C ASP A 89 5.63 1.51 9.11
N GLN A 90 5.57 0.20 9.38
CA GLN A 90 6.71 -0.69 9.55
C GLN A 90 6.52 -2.01 8.81
N PRO A 91 7.59 -2.81 8.59
CA PRO A 91 7.47 -4.14 8.02
C PRO A 91 6.56 -5.05 8.85
N LEU A 92 5.71 -5.83 8.17
CA LEU A 92 4.80 -6.76 8.83
C LEU A 92 5.57 -7.88 9.54
N GLN A 93 5.19 -8.14 10.79
CA GLN A 93 5.75 -9.24 11.58
C GLN A 93 4.96 -10.51 11.33
N VAL A 94 5.60 -11.50 10.70
CA VAL A 94 5.02 -12.82 10.43
C VAL A 94 5.65 -13.87 11.33
N ARG A 95 4.80 -14.70 11.96
CA ARG A 95 5.19 -15.82 12.82
C ARG A 95 4.26 -17.01 12.57
N SER A 96 4.77 -18.23 12.59
CA SER A 96 3.92 -19.43 12.64
C SER A 96 3.79 -19.98 14.06
N ASN A 97 2.69 -20.67 14.35
CA ASN A 97 2.52 -21.40 15.61
C ASN A 97 3.22 -22.78 15.62
N ASN A 98 3.64 -23.25 14.44
CA ASN A 98 4.20 -24.58 14.23
C ASN A 98 5.34 -24.45 13.23
N LEU A 99 6.56 -24.72 13.67
CA LEU A 99 7.77 -24.72 12.83
C LEU A 99 8.16 -26.15 12.41
N THR A 100 7.47 -27.17 12.91
CA THR A 100 7.77 -28.59 12.70
C THR A 100 6.76 -29.21 11.74
N LEU A 101 6.57 -28.63 10.56
CA LEU A 101 5.69 -29.18 9.51
C LEU A 101 6.57 -29.77 8.39
N PRO A 102 6.97 -31.05 8.47
CA PRO A 102 8.11 -31.53 7.71
C PRO A 102 7.78 -31.86 6.24
N ARG A 103 6.50 -32.09 5.87
CA ARG A 103 6.11 -32.57 4.52
C ARG A 103 4.70 -32.16 4.07
N GLY A 104 4.16 -31.08 4.63
CA GLY A 104 2.82 -30.60 4.31
C GLY A 104 1.85 -30.56 5.48
N GLY A 105 0.66 -30.00 5.23
CA GLY A 105 -0.41 -29.86 6.22
C GLY A 105 -1.02 -28.45 6.26
N ARG A 106 -1.81 -28.19 7.30
CA ARG A 106 -2.38 -26.85 7.56
C ARG A 106 -1.47 -26.11 8.52
N ILE A 107 -1.27 -24.83 8.25
CA ILE A 107 -0.51 -23.93 9.10
C ILE A 107 -1.31 -22.65 9.32
N THR A 108 -1.13 -22.00 10.46
CA THR A 108 -1.70 -20.68 10.72
C THR A 108 -0.57 -19.69 10.96
N LEU A 109 -0.53 -18.65 10.13
CA LEU A 109 0.40 -17.54 10.24
C LEU A 109 -0.24 -16.41 11.04
N LYS A 110 0.46 -15.95 12.06
CA LYS A 110 0.16 -14.74 12.80
C LYS A 110 0.88 -13.60 12.09
N ILE A 111 0.11 -12.66 11.55
CA ILE A 111 0.64 -11.46 10.88
C ILE A 111 0.22 -10.26 11.70
N ALA A 112 1.19 -9.42 12.06
CA ALA A 112 0.96 -8.26 12.90
C ALA A 112 1.70 -7.02 12.39
N CYS A 113 1.07 -5.86 12.61
CA CYS A 113 1.74 -4.56 12.59
C CYS A 113 2.01 -4.15 14.04
N GLU A 114 3.23 -3.73 14.35
CA GLU A 114 3.64 -3.27 15.69
C GLU A 114 4.02 -1.78 15.71
N GLY A 115 3.79 -1.07 14.60
CA GLY A 115 4.05 0.35 14.49
C GLY A 115 2.96 1.23 15.10
N SER A 116 2.75 2.42 14.52
CA SER A 116 1.87 3.46 15.07
C SER A 116 0.39 3.05 15.15
N ASN A 117 -0.05 2.15 14.26
CA ASN A 117 -1.41 1.60 14.25
C ASN A 117 -1.37 0.06 14.41
N PRO A 118 -1.24 -0.46 15.64
CA PRO A 118 -1.01 -1.87 15.84
C PRO A 118 -2.25 -2.72 15.54
N TRP A 119 -2.05 -3.84 14.87
CA TRP A 119 -3.10 -4.82 14.59
C TRP A 119 -2.50 -6.21 14.39
N ARG A 120 -3.38 -7.22 14.41
CA ARG A 120 -2.99 -8.61 14.23
C ARG A 120 -4.11 -9.43 13.63
N ILE A 121 -3.74 -10.33 12.74
CA ILE A 121 -4.63 -11.35 12.20
C ILE A 121 -3.97 -12.73 12.13
N TYR A 122 -4.80 -13.74 11.96
CA TYR A 122 -4.39 -15.12 11.77
C TYR A 122 -4.83 -15.57 10.37
N VAL A 123 -3.86 -15.81 9.50
CA VAL A 123 -4.08 -16.24 8.12
C VAL A 123 -3.78 -17.74 8.03
N PRO A 124 -4.80 -18.58 7.77
CA PRO A 124 -4.57 -19.99 7.52
C PRO A 124 -3.95 -20.19 6.14
N ALA A 125 -3.01 -21.12 6.05
CA ALA A 125 -2.40 -21.56 4.81
C ALA A 125 -2.27 -23.08 4.79
N ARG A 126 -2.00 -23.64 3.61
CA ARG A 126 -1.73 -25.05 3.40
C ARG A 126 -0.41 -25.23 2.68
N ILE A 127 0.35 -26.22 3.14
CA ILE A 127 1.58 -26.68 2.52
C ILE A 127 1.26 -28.03 1.88
N GLN A 128 1.51 -28.16 0.58
CA GLN A 128 1.30 -29.39 -0.18
C GLN A 128 2.63 -29.83 -0.77
N THR A 129 3.07 -31.05 -0.45
CA THR A 129 4.30 -31.62 -1.00
C THR A 129 3.94 -32.92 -1.72
N MET A 130 4.24 -33.01 -3.02
CA MET A 130 4.09 -34.26 -3.76
C MET A 130 5.28 -35.18 -3.47
N VAL A 131 4.99 -36.42 -3.09
CA VAL A 131 5.99 -37.44 -2.78
C VAL A 131 5.69 -38.70 -3.58
N ASN A 132 6.74 -39.42 -3.97
CA ASN A 132 6.59 -40.74 -4.57
C ASN A 132 6.16 -41.73 -3.47
N ALA A 133 5.06 -42.43 -3.70
CA ALA A 133 4.53 -43.44 -2.80
C ALA A 133 4.34 -44.77 -3.53
N ILE A 134 4.65 -45.88 -2.86
CA ILE A 134 4.37 -47.23 -3.36
C ILE A 134 3.01 -47.64 -2.80
N SER A 135 2.14 -48.14 -3.69
CA SER A 135 0.84 -48.70 -3.32
C SER A 135 0.79 -50.18 -3.70
N LEU A 136 0.16 -51.01 -2.88
CA LEU A 136 -0.10 -52.40 -3.26
C LEU A 136 -1.15 -52.42 -4.38
N ALA A 137 -0.86 -53.14 -5.46
CA ALA A 137 -1.85 -53.42 -6.48
C ALA A 137 -2.88 -54.41 -5.89
N ARG A 138 -4.16 -54.05 -5.91
CA ARG A 138 -5.24 -55.00 -5.64
C ARG A 138 -5.35 -55.94 -6.85
N PRO A 139 -5.28 -57.27 -6.67
CA PRO A 139 -5.43 -58.24 -7.74
C PRO A 139 -6.86 -58.27 -8.31
#